data_AF-A0A0U1HX03-F1
#
_entry.id   AF-A0A0U1HX03-F1
#
_cell.length_a   1.000
_cell.length_b   1.000
_cell.length_c   1.000
_cell.angle_alpha   90.00
_cell.angle_beta   90.00
_cell.angle_gamma   90.00
#
_symmetry.space_group_name_H-M   'P 1'
#
loop_
_entity.id
_entity.type
_entity.pdbx_description
1 polymer ?
#
loop_
_entity_poly.entity_id
_entity_poly.type
_entity_poly.pdbx_seq_one_letter_code
_entity_poly.pdbx_strand_id
1 'polypeptide(L)'
;MTTITSAQANKLMQVALFTAANRNRSFVNVLTEQQEAPKSVNPDKKGTTQTSHNAPVVRITDLQKQKGDEVDMQIVHKLSKRPTMGDEKLAGRGENLAFADFSLKINQGRHLVDAGGKMSEQRFKHNLNKTARTLLGTYFNDVQDQSATVHLAGARGDYMADDTIVPLADHGEFGKIMINDVMPPTYDRHFYAGDATSMESLDAADLFTLATVDNIALFLDEMAHPLQPIRMSKDELANEDPYFVLYCTPRQWNDWYTSTSGKDWQAMMTRAVQRSKGFDHALFKGECAMWRNVLVRKYGGTPIRFNTGSKVLVSNNDLAASTKIITTSTTIDRAMLLGGQALANAYGTGDGGGFFGYNEEKVDHGNGTEVSIRWINGLKKIRFQQKDGRVNDHGVMVVDSAVTLGK
;
A
#
# COMPACT_ATOMS: atom_id res chain seq x y z
N MET A 1 22.55 -17.18 -36.49
CA MET A 1 21.93 -17.17 -35.14
C MET A 1 22.86 -16.42 -34.22
N THR A 2 22.56 -15.15 -33.92
CA THR A 2 23.38 -14.31 -33.03
C THR A 2 23.29 -14.88 -31.62
N THR A 3 24.41 -15.40 -31.12
CA THR A 3 24.58 -15.89 -29.76
C THR A 3 24.38 -14.73 -28.79
N ILE A 4 23.25 -14.75 -28.06
CA ILE A 4 22.99 -13.82 -26.96
C ILE A 4 24.05 -14.10 -25.89
N THR A 5 24.83 -13.08 -25.51
CA THR A 5 25.83 -13.25 -24.45
C THR A 5 25.15 -13.49 -23.10
N SER A 6 25.80 -14.18 -22.15
CA SER A 6 25.25 -14.44 -20.81
C SER A 6 24.80 -13.15 -20.10
N ALA A 7 25.52 -12.04 -20.31
CA ALA A 7 25.14 -10.72 -19.82
C ALA A 7 23.85 -10.18 -20.48
N GLN A 8 23.68 -10.37 -21.79
CA GLN A 8 22.45 -9.98 -22.51
C GLN A 8 21.27 -10.87 -22.10
N ALA A 9 21.49 -12.17 -21.88
CA ALA A 9 20.47 -13.09 -21.39
C ALA A 9 20.01 -12.70 -19.97
N ASN A 10 20.95 -12.41 -19.05
CA ASN A 10 20.64 -11.93 -17.71
C ASN A 10 19.87 -10.62 -17.73
N LYS A 11 20.24 -9.66 -18.60
CA LYS A 11 19.49 -8.40 -18.76
C LYS A 11 18.06 -8.66 -19.25
N LEU A 12 17.88 -9.50 -20.26
CA LEU A 12 16.56 -9.88 -20.78
C LEU A 12 15.71 -10.59 -19.72
N MET A 13 16.37 -11.39 -18.86
CA MET A 13 15.73 -12.08 -17.74
C MET A 13 15.33 -11.13 -16.60
N GLN A 14 16.15 -10.13 -16.29
CA GLN A 14 15.83 -9.06 -15.34
C GLN A 14 14.63 -8.23 -15.83
N VAL A 15 14.61 -7.86 -17.12
CA VAL A 15 13.47 -7.18 -17.74
C VAL A 15 12.21 -8.04 -17.67
N ALA A 16 12.32 -9.34 -17.97
CA ALA A 16 11.18 -10.25 -17.89
C ALA A 16 10.65 -10.41 -16.46
N LEU A 17 11.53 -10.49 -15.44
CA LEU A 17 11.13 -10.58 -14.04
C LEU A 17 10.46 -9.29 -13.55
N PHE A 18 11.02 -8.12 -13.90
CA PHE A 18 10.40 -6.82 -13.61
C PHE A 18 9.02 -6.69 -14.28
N THR A 19 8.93 -7.11 -15.54
CA THR A 19 7.66 -7.09 -16.29
C THR A 19 6.64 -8.04 -15.68
N ALA A 20 7.05 -9.24 -15.26
CA ALA A 20 6.17 -10.21 -14.60
C ALA A 20 5.71 -9.70 -13.23
N ALA A 21 6.62 -9.17 -12.40
CA ALA A 21 6.29 -8.58 -11.12
C ALA A 21 5.29 -7.43 -11.26
N ASN A 22 5.44 -6.55 -12.25
CA ASN A 22 4.50 -5.44 -12.48
C ASN A 22 3.16 -5.87 -13.12
N ARG A 23 3.13 -6.97 -13.88
CA ARG A 23 1.89 -7.49 -14.48
C ARG A 23 1.07 -8.34 -13.52
N ASN A 24 1.69 -8.87 -12.46
CA ASN A 24 0.98 -9.59 -11.42
C ASN A 24 -0.02 -8.65 -10.73
N ARG A 25 -1.24 -9.16 -10.52
CA ARG A 25 -2.34 -8.45 -9.84
C ARG A 25 -2.10 -8.45 -8.32
N SER A 26 -1.01 -7.80 -7.90
CA SER A 26 -0.66 -7.59 -6.50
C SER A 26 -1.43 -6.38 -5.94
N PHE A 27 -1.63 -6.32 -4.64
CA PHE A 27 -2.29 -5.21 -3.94
C PHE A 27 -1.66 -3.87 -4.31
N VAL A 28 -0.33 -3.78 -4.27
CA VAL A 28 0.41 -2.57 -4.64
C VAL A 28 0.23 -2.24 -6.13
N ASN A 29 0.29 -3.23 -7.01
CA ASN A 29 0.21 -2.99 -8.46
C ASN A 29 -1.17 -2.52 -8.92
N VAL A 30 -2.24 -3.06 -8.32
CA VAL A 30 -3.62 -2.63 -8.62
C VAL A 30 -3.88 -1.19 -8.14
N LEU A 31 -3.16 -0.75 -7.11
CA LEU A 31 -3.30 0.58 -6.52
C LEU A 31 -2.31 1.60 -7.09
N THR A 32 -1.30 1.17 -7.85
CA THR A 32 -0.44 2.06 -8.64
C THR A 32 -1.02 2.26 -10.02
N GLU A 33 -1.14 3.52 -10.45
CA GLU A 33 -1.53 3.82 -11.82
C GLU A 33 -0.34 3.67 -12.77
N GLN A 34 -0.22 2.50 -13.42
CA GLN A 34 0.66 2.30 -14.57
C GLN A 34 -0.16 2.39 -15.86
N GLN A 35 -0.12 3.55 -16.51
CA GLN A 35 -0.85 3.81 -17.76
C GLN A 35 -0.56 2.77 -18.86
N GLU A 36 0.64 2.17 -18.83
CA GLU A 36 0.94 0.84 -19.38
C GLU A 36 2.06 0.23 -18.53
N ALA A 37 1.96 -1.04 -18.12
CA ALA A 37 3.11 -1.76 -17.58
C ALA A 37 4.23 -1.72 -18.64
N PRO A 38 5.46 -1.26 -18.34
CA PRO A 38 6.49 -1.08 -19.34
C PRO A 38 6.72 -2.39 -20.10
N LYS A 39 6.31 -2.42 -21.38
CA LYS A 39 6.43 -3.59 -22.28
C LYS A 39 7.90 -3.90 -22.63
N SER A 40 8.80 -2.96 -22.33
CA SER A 40 10.25 -3.09 -22.37
C SER A 40 10.88 -2.08 -21.40
N VAL A 41 12.05 -2.41 -20.85
CA VAL A 41 12.92 -1.39 -20.22
C VAL A 41 13.48 -0.55 -21.36
N ASN A 42 12.73 0.48 -21.75
CA ASN A 42 13.19 1.46 -22.72
C ASN A 42 13.83 2.60 -21.93
N PRO A 43 15.17 2.73 -21.92
CA PRO A 43 15.87 3.74 -21.12
C PRO A 43 15.63 5.19 -21.56
N ASP A 44 14.90 5.42 -22.67
CA ASP A 44 14.80 6.74 -23.33
C ASP A 44 13.43 7.44 -23.26
N LYS A 45 12.44 6.93 -22.52
CA LYS A 45 11.21 7.72 -22.30
C LYS A 45 11.44 8.76 -21.18
N LYS A 46 12.00 9.91 -21.57
CA LYS A 46 11.89 11.17 -20.82
C LYS A 46 10.41 11.48 -20.63
N GLY A 47 9.84 11.25 -19.45
CA GLY A 47 8.48 11.75 -19.20
C GLY A 47 7.77 11.40 -17.90
N THR A 48 8.05 10.28 -17.23
CA THR A 48 7.27 9.92 -16.02
C THR A 48 8.16 9.31 -14.95
N THR A 49 8.84 10.16 -14.19
CA THR A 49 9.68 9.78 -13.04
C THR A 49 8.85 9.36 -11.81
N GLN A 50 7.54 9.61 -11.84
CA GLN A 50 6.56 9.24 -10.82
C GLN A 50 5.24 8.78 -11.49
N THR A 51 4.54 7.82 -10.90
CA THR A 51 3.15 7.51 -11.29
C THR A 51 2.21 8.64 -10.90
N SER A 52 1.02 8.70 -11.51
CA SER A 52 0.00 9.73 -11.26
C SER A 52 -0.19 10.03 -9.77
N HIS A 53 -0.21 11.33 -9.45
CA HIS A 53 -0.41 11.85 -8.09
C HIS A 53 -1.80 11.51 -7.54
N ASN A 54 -2.75 11.06 -8.34
CA ASN A 54 -4.11 10.77 -7.85
C ASN A 54 -4.35 9.27 -7.55
N ALA A 55 -3.34 8.43 -7.77
CA ALA A 55 -3.38 7.01 -7.44
C ALA A 55 -3.12 6.78 -5.94
N PRO A 56 -3.71 5.75 -5.31
CA PRO A 56 -3.46 5.44 -3.90
C PRO A 56 -2.01 5.13 -3.57
N VAL A 57 -1.30 4.44 -4.47
CA VAL A 57 0.14 4.21 -4.32
C VAL A 57 0.89 5.03 -5.36
N VAL A 58 1.78 5.90 -4.89
CA VAL A 58 2.68 6.68 -5.73
C VAL A 58 3.99 5.91 -5.85
N ARG A 59 4.29 5.45 -7.06
CA ARG A 59 5.55 4.79 -7.38
C ARG A 59 6.56 5.82 -7.88
N ILE A 60 7.72 5.86 -7.23
CA ILE A 60 8.80 6.77 -7.56
C ILE A 60 9.95 5.96 -8.17
N THR A 61 10.37 6.35 -9.37
CA THR A 61 11.47 5.70 -10.10
C THR A 61 12.61 6.66 -10.44
N ASP A 62 12.60 7.87 -9.86
CA ASP A 62 13.53 8.98 -10.20
C ASP A 62 14.99 8.74 -9.76
N LEU A 63 15.22 7.77 -8.87
CA LEU A 63 16.57 7.34 -8.43
C LEU A 63 17.45 6.78 -9.57
N GLN A 64 16.92 6.67 -10.80
CA GLN A 64 17.70 6.36 -11.99
C GLN A 64 18.76 7.43 -12.32
N LYS A 65 18.61 8.68 -11.86
CA LYS A 65 19.46 9.81 -12.27
C LYS A 65 20.46 10.29 -11.21
N GLN A 66 20.15 10.13 -9.93
CA GLN A 66 21.03 10.56 -8.83
C GLN A 66 21.21 9.42 -7.84
N LYS A 67 22.48 9.14 -7.49
CA LYS A 67 22.82 8.12 -6.50
C LYS A 67 22.48 8.65 -5.11
N GLY A 68 21.61 7.93 -4.39
CA GLY A 68 21.21 8.23 -3.02
C GLY A 68 20.38 7.07 -2.46
N ASP A 69 20.31 6.97 -1.14
CA ASP A 69 19.49 6.01 -0.39
C ASP A 69 18.17 6.59 0.12
N GLU A 70 17.94 7.90 -0.12
CA GLU A 70 16.74 8.63 0.26
C GLU A 70 16.04 9.27 -0.94
N VAL A 71 14.70 9.29 -0.89
CA VAL A 71 13.82 9.95 -1.84
C VAL A 71 13.00 10.99 -1.10
N ASP A 72 13.15 12.24 -1.49
CA ASP A 72 12.41 13.36 -0.91
C ASP A 72 11.27 13.81 -1.82
N MET A 73 10.11 14.06 -1.21
CA MET A 73 8.96 14.70 -1.81
C MET A 73 8.60 15.93 -0.99
N GLN A 74 8.40 17.05 -1.66
CA GLN A 74 7.97 18.28 -1.02
C GLN A 74 6.58 18.67 -1.53
N ILE A 75 5.71 19.10 -0.62
CA ILE A 75 4.42 19.71 -0.97
C ILE A 75 4.42 21.20 -0.60
N VAL A 76 3.67 21.99 -1.37
CA VAL A 76 3.43 23.40 -1.09
C VAL A 76 2.04 23.54 -0.50
N HIS A 77 1.92 24.18 0.65
CA HIS A 77 0.62 24.44 1.27
C HIS A 77 -0.17 25.50 0.50
N LYS A 78 -1.52 25.39 0.56
CA LYS A 78 -2.42 26.42 0.03
C LYS A 78 -2.31 27.70 0.87
N LEU A 79 -2.50 28.85 0.21
CA LEU A 79 -2.59 30.15 0.87
C LEU A 79 -3.86 30.20 1.73
N SER A 80 -3.75 30.66 2.96
CA SER A 80 -4.83 30.65 3.95
C SER A 80 -5.19 32.02 4.53
N LYS A 81 -4.41 33.07 4.26
CA LYS A 81 -4.73 34.42 4.72
C LYS A 81 -5.91 35.00 3.95
N ARG A 82 -6.75 35.74 4.68
CA ARG A 82 -7.89 36.46 4.10
C ARG A 82 -7.39 37.50 3.08
N PRO A 83 -8.13 37.72 1.98
CA PRO A 83 -7.80 38.79 1.05
C PRO A 83 -7.90 40.16 1.74
N THR A 84 -7.04 41.09 1.31
CA THR A 84 -7.16 42.51 1.72
C THR A 84 -8.18 43.17 0.80
N MET A 85 -9.20 43.80 1.36
CA MET A 85 -10.31 44.41 0.61
C MET A 85 -10.21 45.93 0.61
N GLY A 86 -10.64 46.59 -0.48
CA GLY A 86 -10.65 48.05 -0.61
C GLY A 86 -9.25 48.67 -0.77
N ASP A 87 -9.12 49.93 -0.36
CA ASP A 87 -7.88 50.72 -0.44
C ASP A 87 -6.91 50.45 0.74
N GLU A 88 -7.11 49.36 1.49
CA GLU A 88 -6.22 48.99 2.58
C GLU A 88 -4.83 48.63 2.06
N LYS A 89 -3.79 49.13 2.75
CA LYS A 89 -2.40 48.92 2.35
C LYS A 89 -2.05 47.43 2.35
N LEU A 90 -1.65 46.92 1.18
CA LEU A 90 -1.26 45.52 0.99
C LEU A 90 0.10 45.16 1.63
N ALA A 91 0.99 46.15 1.76
CA ALA A 91 2.33 45.96 2.33
C ALA A 91 2.25 45.51 3.80
N GLY A 92 2.87 44.36 4.11
CA GLY A 92 2.86 43.74 5.44
C GLY A 92 1.76 42.69 5.66
N ARG A 93 0.80 42.55 4.73
CA ARG A 93 -0.30 41.55 4.81
C ARG A 93 -0.07 40.33 3.91
N GLY A 94 1.11 40.26 3.28
CA GLY A 94 1.53 39.11 2.47
C GLY A 94 1.58 37.81 3.27
N GLU A 95 1.43 36.70 2.56
CA GLU A 95 1.61 35.35 3.07
C GLU A 95 2.86 34.74 2.45
N ASN A 96 3.67 34.05 3.26
CA ASN A 96 4.81 33.30 2.76
C ASN A 96 4.36 31.89 2.33
N LEU A 97 5.00 31.36 1.30
CA LEU A 97 4.84 29.96 0.91
C LEU A 97 5.40 29.06 2.02
N ALA A 98 4.59 28.12 2.49
CA ALA A 98 5.01 27.09 3.44
C ALA A 98 5.17 25.76 2.70
N PHE A 99 6.25 25.05 3.01
CA PHE A 99 6.61 23.77 2.43
C PHE A 99 6.57 22.69 3.50
N ALA A 100 6.18 21.47 3.13
CA ALA A 100 6.32 20.30 3.99
C ALA A 100 7.10 19.21 3.24
N ASP A 101 8.07 18.64 3.94
CA ASP A 101 9.00 17.66 3.40
C ASP A 101 8.62 16.24 3.85
N PHE A 102 8.82 15.28 2.95
CA PHE A 102 8.64 13.85 3.19
C PHE A 102 9.84 13.10 2.62
N SER A 103 10.55 12.34 3.46
CA SER A 103 11.67 11.49 3.03
C SER A 103 11.33 10.01 3.15
N LEU A 104 11.84 9.20 2.20
CA LEU A 104 11.67 7.75 2.13
C LEU A 104 13.02 7.08 1.91
N LYS A 105 13.39 6.12 2.76
CA LYS A 105 14.61 5.33 2.61
C LYS A 105 14.37 4.11 1.71
N ILE A 106 15.36 3.76 0.91
CA ILE A 106 15.42 2.54 0.11
C ILE A 106 16.57 1.64 0.58
N ASN A 107 16.37 0.33 0.53
CA ASN A 107 17.44 -0.63 0.83
C ASN A 107 17.34 -1.86 -0.08
N GLN A 108 18.40 -2.67 -0.09
CA GLN A 108 18.49 -3.86 -0.90
C GLN A 108 17.91 -5.09 -0.18
N GLY A 109 16.96 -5.75 -0.83
CA GLY A 109 16.50 -7.09 -0.48
C GLY A 109 17.14 -8.15 -1.38
N ARG A 110 17.41 -9.33 -0.83
CA ARG A 110 17.91 -10.50 -1.58
C ARG A 110 17.25 -11.77 -1.07
N HIS A 111 16.94 -12.68 -1.98
CA HIS A 111 16.50 -14.03 -1.63
C HIS A 111 17.09 -15.05 -2.61
N LEU A 112 17.50 -16.19 -2.08
CA LEU A 112 18.19 -17.26 -2.80
C LEU A 112 17.41 -18.55 -2.64
N VAL A 113 17.27 -19.28 -3.75
CA VAL A 113 16.66 -20.61 -3.82
C VAL A 113 17.66 -21.55 -4.46
N ASP A 114 17.97 -22.63 -3.77
CA ASP A 114 18.71 -23.76 -4.33
C ASP A 114 17.76 -24.61 -5.18
N ALA A 115 18.05 -24.73 -6.47
CA ALA A 115 17.27 -25.54 -7.40
C ALA A 115 17.61 -27.04 -7.31
N GLY A 116 18.51 -27.42 -6.40
CA GLY A 116 18.90 -28.80 -6.14
C GLY A 116 19.96 -29.32 -7.11
N GLY A 117 20.47 -30.53 -6.82
CA GLY A 117 21.53 -31.15 -7.60
C GLY A 117 21.04 -31.92 -8.84
N LYS A 118 21.99 -32.41 -9.64
CA LYS A 118 21.73 -33.19 -10.88
C LYS A 118 20.76 -34.37 -10.71
N MET A 119 20.80 -35.05 -9.57
CA MET A 119 19.87 -36.15 -9.27
C MET A 119 18.44 -35.66 -9.01
N SER A 120 18.25 -34.49 -8.42
CA SER A 120 16.93 -33.89 -8.23
C SER A 120 16.33 -33.49 -9.57
N GLU A 121 17.12 -32.87 -10.46
CA GLU A 121 16.68 -32.54 -11.83
C GLU A 121 16.30 -33.79 -12.65
N GLN A 122 16.95 -34.93 -12.43
CA GLN A 122 16.57 -36.19 -13.10
C GLN A 122 15.35 -36.88 -12.47
N ARG A 123 15.15 -36.73 -11.16
CA ARG A 123 14.01 -37.33 -10.43
C ARG A 123 12.69 -36.62 -10.72
N PHE A 124 12.72 -35.31 -10.93
CA PHE A 124 11.52 -34.51 -11.19
C PHE A 124 11.38 -34.22 -12.69
N LYS A 125 10.19 -34.45 -13.25
CA LYS A 125 9.91 -34.20 -14.69
C LYS A 125 9.91 -32.72 -15.08
N HIS A 126 9.82 -31.82 -14.10
CA HIS A 126 9.78 -30.37 -14.30
C HIS A 126 11.20 -29.79 -14.26
N ASN A 127 11.45 -28.71 -15.01
CA ASN A 127 12.72 -27.99 -14.94
C ASN A 127 12.75 -27.13 -13.65
N LEU A 128 13.52 -27.55 -12.65
CA LEU A 128 13.57 -26.92 -11.33
C LEU A 128 14.01 -25.45 -11.40
N ASN A 129 14.98 -25.10 -12.26
CA ASN A 129 15.43 -23.71 -12.43
C ASN A 129 14.31 -22.80 -12.95
N LYS A 130 13.50 -23.28 -13.90
CA LYS A 130 12.34 -22.51 -14.41
C LYS A 130 11.27 -22.33 -13.35
N THR A 131 11.02 -23.36 -12.54
CA THR A 131 10.06 -23.30 -11.43
C THR A 131 10.54 -22.34 -10.35
N ALA A 132 11.79 -22.46 -9.90
CA ALA A 132 12.42 -21.57 -8.93
C ALA A 132 12.33 -20.10 -9.37
N ARG A 133 12.61 -19.83 -10.65
CA ARG A 133 12.49 -18.47 -11.22
C ARG A 133 11.07 -17.91 -11.15
N THR A 134 10.07 -18.74 -11.41
CA THR A 134 8.66 -18.31 -11.38
C THR A 134 8.22 -18.00 -9.95
N LEU A 135 8.63 -18.84 -8.99
CA LEU A 135 8.34 -18.67 -7.56
C LEU A 135 9.06 -17.48 -6.92
N LEU A 136 10.30 -17.19 -7.33
CA LEU A 136 11.02 -16.00 -6.87
C LEU A 136 10.31 -14.70 -7.28
N GLY A 137 9.67 -14.69 -8.46
CA GLY A 137 8.85 -13.57 -8.90
C GLY A 137 7.61 -13.36 -8.03
N THR A 138 6.91 -14.44 -7.65
CA THR A 138 5.73 -14.34 -6.78
C THR A 138 6.12 -13.93 -5.36
N TYR A 139 7.19 -14.52 -4.82
CA TYR A 139 7.73 -14.21 -3.50
C TYR A 139 7.96 -12.71 -3.27
N PHE A 140 8.57 -12.02 -4.24
CA PHE A 140 8.77 -10.58 -4.14
C PHE A 140 7.43 -9.81 -4.03
N ASN A 141 6.42 -10.19 -4.81
CA ASN A 141 5.12 -9.51 -4.76
C ASN A 141 4.41 -9.76 -3.43
N ASP A 142 4.54 -10.97 -2.87
CA ASP A 142 3.95 -11.31 -1.57
C ASP A 142 4.60 -10.48 -0.45
N VAL A 143 5.93 -10.38 -0.42
CA VAL A 143 6.65 -9.52 0.54
C VAL A 143 6.26 -8.05 0.37
N GLN A 144 6.17 -7.58 -0.88
CA GLN A 144 5.81 -6.19 -1.16
C GLN A 144 4.37 -5.87 -0.71
N ASP A 145 3.41 -6.75 -0.99
CA ASP A 145 2.01 -6.57 -0.61
C ASP A 145 1.84 -6.63 0.92
N GLN A 146 2.50 -7.57 1.60
CA GLN A 146 2.51 -7.66 3.06
C GLN A 146 3.12 -6.38 3.67
N SER A 147 4.27 -5.92 3.18
CA SER A 147 4.92 -4.70 3.66
C SER A 147 4.06 -3.45 3.42
N ALA A 148 3.40 -3.34 2.27
CA ALA A 148 2.49 -2.24 1.97
C ALA A 148 1.26 -2.23 2.90
N THR A 149 0.70 -3.41 3.18
CA THR A 149 -0.43 -3.57 4.10
C THR A 149 -0.06 -3.09 5.50
N VAL A 150 1.11 -3.48 6.01
CA VAL A 150 1.59 -3.08 7.34
C VAL A 150 1.87 -1.57 7.42
N HIS A 151 2.47 -0.98 6.39
CA HIS A 151 2.71 0.47 6.32
C HIS A 151 1.40 1.27 6.29
N LEU A 152 0.43 0.84 5.49
CA LEU A 152 -0.88 1.49 5.39
C LEU A 152 -1.69 1.37 6.69
N ALA A 153 -1.71 0.18 7.29
CA ALA A 153 -2.39 -0.07 8.57
C ALA A 153 -1.69 0.62 9.76
N GLY A 154 -0.42 0.99 9.61
CA GLY A 154 0.39 1.61 10.67
C GLY A 154 0.72 0.66 11.83
N ALA A 155 0.56 -0.66 11.63
CA ALA A 155 0.87 -1.69 12.62
C ALA A 155 0.94 -3.06 11.93
N ARG A 156 1.73 -3.99 12.50
CA ARG A 156 1.89 -5.36 11.97
C ARG A 156 0.76 -6.31 12.39
N GLY A 157 0.20 -6.12 13.58
CA GLY A 157 -0.71 -7.07 14.23
C GLY A 157 -0.02 -8.36 14.67
N ASP A 158 -0.79 -9.27 15.26
CA ASP A 158 -0.32 -10.54 15.83
C ASP A 158 -0.65 -11.75 14.96
N TYR A 159 -1.33 -11.54 13.84
CA TYR A 159 -1.67 -12.63 12.93
C TYR A 159 -0.43 -13.16 12.22
N MET A 160 -0.24 -14.47 12.35
CA MET A 160 0.78 -15.25 11.68
C MET A 160 0.20 -16.54 11.12
N ALA A 161 0.44 -16.76 9.83
CA ALA A 161 0.15 -17.99 9.12
C ALA A 161 1.42 -18.47 8.41
N ASP A 162 1.45 -19.73 7.97
CA ASP A 162 2.63 -20.38 7.37
C ASP A 162 3.12 -19.68 6.08
N ASP A 163 2.24 -18.97 5.39
CA ASP A 163 2.52 -18.21 4.16
C ASP A 163 2.95 -16.76 4.42
N THR A 164 2.99 -16.35 5.69
CA THR A 164 3.31 -14.98 6.08
C THR A 164 4.82 -14.80 6.20
N ILE A 165 5.38 -13.91 5.37
CA ILE A 165 6.83 -13.74 5.22
C ILE A 165 7.34 -12.63 6.14
N VAL A 166 6.59 -11.54 6.30
CA VAL A 166 6.96 -10.42 7.17
C VAL A 166 6.79 -10.83 8.64
N PRO A 167 7.86 -10.82 9.46
CA PRO A 167 7.81 -11.27 10.85
C PRO A 167 7.00 -10.33 11.76
N LEU A 168 6.79 -10.72 13.02
CA LEU A 168 6.12 -9.89 14.03
C LEU A 168 6.99 -8.68 14.38
N ALA A 169 6.38 -7.64 14.93
CA ALA A 169 7.06 -6.39 15.27
C ALA A 169 8.23 -6.57 16.26
N ASP A 170 8.16 -7.56 17.15
CA ASP A 170 9.20 -7.85 18.15
C ASP A 170 10.42 -8.59 17.56
N HIS A 171 10.34 -9.07 16.32
CA HIS A 171 11.44 -9.79 15.70
C HIS A 171 12.55 -8.84 15.24
N GLY A 172 13.82 -9.18 15.53
CA GLY A 172 14.97 -8.31 15.20
C GLY A 172 15.19 -8.02 13.71
N GLU A 173 14.51 -8.76 12.83
CA GLU A 173 14.55 -8.54 11.37
C GLU A 173 13.41 -7.65 10.86
N PHE A 174 12.39 -7.36 11.67
CA PHE A 174 11.23 -6.57 11.23
C PHE A 174 11.63 -5.19 10.71
N GLY A 175 12.43 -4.45 11.48
CA GLY A 175 12.95 -3.14 11.06
C GLY A 175 13.84 -3.21 9.82
N LYS A 176 14.55 -4.33 9.61
CA LYS A 176 15.41 -4.53 8.43
C LYS A 176 14.58 -4.78 7.17
N ILE A 177 13.47 -5.50 7.28
CA ILE A 177 12.56 -5.80 6.17
C ILE A 177 11.71 -4.58 5.81
N MET A 178 11.19 -3.86 6.80
CA MET A 178 10.31 -2.71 6.58
C MET A 178 11.04 -1.46 6.09
N ILE A 179 12.35 -1.36 6.38
CA ILE A 179 13.31 -0.30 5.99
C ILE A 179 13.00 1.07 6.62
N ASN A 180 11.73 1.48 6.55
CA ASN A 180 11.18 2.69 7.15
C ASN A 180 10.32 2.32 8.37
N ASP A 181 10.26 3.24 9.32
CA ASP A 181 9.46 3.06 10.53
C ASP A 181 7.95 3.00 10.21
N VAL A 182 7.28 2.03 10.82
CA VAL A 182 5.83 1.86 10.70
C VAL A 182 5.16 2.78 11.72
N MET A 183 4.45 3.81 11.25
CA MET A 183 3.81 4.80 12.10
C MET A 183 2.30 4.54 12.25
N PRO A 184 1.74 4.62 13.47
CA PRO A 184 0.30 4.42 13.69
C PRO A 184 -0.52 5.49 12.95
N PRO A 185 -1.80 5.25 12.64
CA PRO A 185 -2.68 6.28 12.09
C PRO A 185 -2.68 7.55 12.95
N THR A 186 -2.73 8.73 12.33
CA THR A 186 -2.93 10.00 13.07
C THR A 186 -4.33 10.04 13.69
N TYR A 187 -4.51 10.80 14.77
CA TYR A 187 -5.79 10.86 15.52
C TYR A 187 -7.01 11.11 14.62
N ASP A 188 -6.94 12.09 13.71
CA ASP A 188 -8.03 12.42 12.78
C ASP A 188 -8.24 11.40 11.65
N ARG A 189 -7.49 10.29 11.67
CA ARG A 189 -7.47 9.25 10.63
C ARG A 189 -7.67 7.85 11.22
N HIS A 190 -8.09 7.78 12.49
CA HIS A 190 -8.37 6.54 13.20
C HIS A 190 -9.85 6.49 13.57
N PHE A 191 -10.58 5.57 12.97
CA PHE A 191 -11.99 5.29 13.24
C PHE A 191 -12.16 4.01 14.04
N TYR A 192 -13.26 3.97 14.77
CA TYR A 192 -13.71 2.79 15.49
C TYR A 192 -15.13 2.46 15.02
N ALA A 193 -15.45 1.18 14.94
CA ALA A 193 -16.81 0.74 14.65
C ALA A 193 -17.71 0.83 15.89
N GLY A 194 -19.02 0.74 15.68
CA GLY A 194 -20.00 0.78 16.78
C GLY A 194 -20.10 2.14 17.44
N ASP A 195 -20.12 2.16 18.78
CA ASP A 195 -20.18 3.37 19.60
C ASP A 195 -18.86 3.72 20.29
N ALA A 196 -17.82 2.91 20.07
CA ALA A 196 -16.48 3.15 20.60
C ALA A 196 -15.89 4.48 20.09
N THR A 197 -15.34 5.26 21.01
CA THR A 197 -14.60 6.50 20.71
C THR A 197 -13.09 6.34 20.85
N SER A 198 -12.64 5.17 21.28
CA SER A 198 -11.23 4.86 21.52
C SER A 198 -10.95 3.36 21.38
N MET A 199 -9.69 3.01 21.15
CA MET A 199 -9.27 1.61 21.09
C MET A 199 -9.48 0.85 22.41
N GLU A 200 -9.46 1.56 23.55
CA GLU A 200 -9.66 0.98 24.90
C GLU A 200 -11.13 0.63 25.15
N SER A 201 -12.05 1.36 24.52
CA SER A 201 -13.49 1.18 24.70
C SER A 201 -14.10 0.16 23.75
N LEU A 202 -13.32 -0.37 22.80
CA LEU A 202 -13.82 -1.40 21.87
C LEU A 202 -14.22 -2.66 22.62
N ASP A 203 -15.44 -3.13 22.38
CA ASP A 203 -15.98 -4.37 22.91
C ASP A 203 -16.46 -5.32 21.81
N ALA A 204 -17.01 -6.47 22.18
CA ALA A 204 -17.42 -7.49 21.22
C ALA A 204 -18.65 -7.10 20.35
N ALA A 205 -19.40 -6.05 20.73
CA ALA A 205 -20.55 -5.55 19.99
C ALA A 205 -20.17 -4.52 18.92
N ASP A 206 -18.96 -3.94 18.99
CA ASP A 206 -18.41 -2.99 18.02
C ASP A 206 -18.00 -3.67 16.70
N LEU A 207 -18.98 -4.26 16.03
CA LEU A 207 -18.82 -4.96 14.76
C LEU A 207 -18.80 -3.97 13.58
N PHE A 208 -18.16 -4.38 12.49
CA PHE A 208 -18.15 -3.60 11.27
C PHE A 208 -19.50 -3.69 10.55
N THR A 209 -20.29 -2.61 10.61
CA THR A 209 -21.66 -2.54 10.07
C THR A 209 -21.81 -1.47 8.99
N LEU A 210 -22.96 -1.45 8.31
CA LEU A 210 -23.27 -0.41 7.32
C LEU A 210 -23.23 1.01 7.92
N ALA A 211 -23.65 1.17 9.18
CA ALA A 211 -23.61 2.46 9.89
C ALA A 211 -22.16 2.99 10.04
N THR A 212 -21.18 2.10 10.21
CA THR A 212 -19.76 2.49 10.25
C THR A 212 -19.33 3.11 8.92
N VAL A 213 -19.76 2.53 7.78
CA VAL A 213 -19.46 3.09 6.45
C VAL A 213 -20.17 4.41 6.22
N ASP A 214 -21.42 4.55 6.69
CA ASP A 214 -22.16 5.83 6.66
C ASP A 214 -21.44 6.93 7.41
N ASN A 215 -20.96 6.65 8.63
CA ASN A 215 -20.22 7.60 9.46
C ASN A 215 -18.90 8.01 8.81
N ILE A 216 -18.17 7.06 8.21
CA ILE A 216 -16.94 7.35 7.46
C ILE A 216 -17.23 8.27 6.29
N ALA A 217 -18.28 8.00 5.51
CA ALA A 217 -18.65 8.84 4.37
C ALA A 217 -19.03 10.26 4.80
N LEU A 218 -19.84 10.40 5.86
CA LEU A 218 -20.20 11.70 6.42
C LEU A 218 -18.97 12.46 6.91
N PHE A 219 -18.07 11.78 7.62
CA PHE A 219 -16.84 12.40 8.08
C PHE A 219 -15.99 12.88 6.90
N LEU A 220 -15.81 12.07 5.85
CA LEU A 220 -15.05 12.46 4.67
C LEU A 220 -15.59 13.73 4.00
N ASP A 221 -16.91 13.92 4.00
CA ASP A 221 -17.57 15.10 3.41
C ASP A 221 -17.41 16.36 4.30
N GLU A 222 -17.32 16.20 5.63
CA GLU A 222 -17.24 17.32 6.59
C GLU A 222 -15.80 17.74 6.96
N MET A 223 -14.79 16.94 6.60
CA MET A 223 -13.41 17.19 6.98
C MET A 223 -12.88 18.54 6.49
N ALA A 224 -12.27 19.30 7.40
CA ALA A 224 -11.55 20.53 7.07
C ALA A 224 -10.39 20.32 6.06
N HIS A 225 -9.76 19.14 6.12
CA HIS A 225 -8.69 18.71 5.24
C HIS A 225 -9.04 17.34 4.64
N PRO A 226 -9.89 17.31 3.61
CA PRO A 226 -10.40 16.07 3.05
C PRO A 226 -9.27 15.26 2.43
N LEU A 227 -9.38 13.94 2.51
CA LEU A 227 -8.53 13.05 1.72
C LEU A 227 -8.75 13.33 0.24
N GLN A 228 -7.67 13.26 -0.54
CA GLN A 228 -7.83 13.32 -1.99
C GLN A 228 -8.55 12.05 -2.46
N PRO A 229 -9.64 12.17 -3.25
CA PRO A 229 -10.30 11.00 -3.80
C PRO A 229 -9.39 10.31 -4.81
N ILE A 230 -9.65 9.03 -5.04
CA ILE A 230 -8.91 8.23 -6.01
C ILE A 230 -9.31 8.69 -7.41
N ARG A 231 -8.31 8.98 -8.25
CA ARG A 231 -8.55 9.26 -9.67
C ARG A 231 -7.56 8.48 -10.50
N MET A 232 -8.08 7.74 -11.47
CA MET A 232 -7.30 6.90 -12.37
C MET A 232 -7.45 7.42 -13.81
N SER A 233 -6.44 7.29 -14.67
CA SER A 233 -6.37 7.97 -15.99
C SER A 233 -7.54 7.76 -16.94
N LYS A 234 -8.17 6.58 -16.96
CA LYS A 234 -9.33 6.35 -17.85
C LYS A 234 -10.66 6.34 -17.10
N ASP A 235 -10.68 6.86 -15.89
CA ASP A 235 -11.91 7.15 -15.17
C ASP A 235 -12.48 8.51 -15.64
N GLU A 236 -13.46 8.45 -16.52
CA GLU A 236 -14.13 9.63 -17.09
C GLU A 236 -14.94 10.40 -16.04
N LEU A 237 -15.41 9.73 -15.00
CA LEU A 237 -16.28 10.30 -13.96
C LEU A 237 -15.48 10.71 -12.71
N ALA A 238 -14.15 10.81 -12.80
CA ALA A 238 -13.27 11.07 -11.65
C ALA A 238 -13.49 12.43 -10.97
N ASN A 239 -14.02 13.43 -11.69
CA ASN A 239 -14.34 14.74 -11.12
C ASN A 239 -15.78 14.85 -10.60
N GLU A 240 -16.71 14.09 -11.18
CA GLU A 240 -18.15 14.25 -10.94
C GLU A 240 -18.65 13.32 -9.84
N ASP A 241 -18.07 12.13 -9.72
CA ASP A 241 -18.46 11.13 -8.73
C ASP A 241 -17.20 10.51 -8.11
N PRO A 242 -16.49 11.27 -7.25
CA PRO A 242 -15.23 10.83 -6.64
C PRO A 242 -15.47 9.62 -5.72
N TYR A 243 -14.46 8.75 -5.58
CA TYR A 243 -14.55 7.59 -4.70
C TYR A 243 -13.28 7.31 -3.89
N PHE A 244 -13.45 6.57 -2.80
CA PHE A 244 -12.39 6.03 -1.94
C PHE A 244 -12.48 4.50 -1.91
N VAL A 245 -11.39 3.81 -1.55
CA VAL A 245 -11.37 2.34 -1.49
C VAL A 245 -11.13 1.88 -0.05
N LEU A 246 -12.09 1.16 0.53
CA LEU A 246 -11.97 0.56 1.85
C LEU A 246 -11.63 -0.93 1.72
N TYR A 247 -10.44 -1.30 2.20
CA TYR A 247 -10.01 -2.68 2.31
C TYR A 247 -10.36 -3.26 3.68
N CYS A 248 -11.29 -4.21 3.71
CA CYS A 248 -11.75 -4.90 4.92
C CYS A 248 -11.19 -6.32 5.01
N THR A 249 -10.96 -6.81 6.22
CA THR A 249 -10.59 -8.22 6.42
C THR A 249 -11.76 -9.14 6.08
N PRO A 250 -11.52 -10.45 5.82
CA PRO A 250 -12.58 -11.42 5.59
C PRO A 250 -13.64 -11.50 6.70
N ARG A 251 -13.26 -11.24 7.96
CA ARG A 251 -14.18 -11.26 9.10
C ARG A 251 -15.04 -10.02 9.11
N GLN A 252 -14.43 -8.83 8.97
CA GLN A 252 -15.16 -7.58 8.83
C GLN A 252 -16.12 -7.60 7.63
N TRP A 253 -15.71 -8.17 6.50
CA TRP A 253 -16.58 -8.34 5.34
C TRP A 253 -17.81 -9.19 5.64
N ASN A 254 -17.64 -10.28 6.40
CA ASN A 254 -18.75 -11.13 6.81
C ASN A 254 -19.73 -10.37 7.72
N ASP A 255 -19.23 -9.63 8.70
CA ASP A 255 -20.06 -8.84 9.62
C ASP A 255 -20.83 -7.73 8.88
N TRP A 256 -20.18 -7.10 7.89
CA TRP A 256 -20.83 -6.11 7.04
C TRP A 256 -21.93 -6.73 6.19
N TYR A 257 -21.66 -7.88 5.55
CA TYR A 257 -22.62 -8.60 4.73
C TYR A 257 -23.84 -9.02 5.54
N THR A 258 -23.66 -9.57 6.74
CA THR A 258 -24.77 -10.00 7.60
C THR A 258 -25.55 -8.83 8.20
N SER A 259 -24.91 -7.67 8.41
CA SER A 259 -25.58 -6.46 8.89
C SER A 259 -26.44 -5.75 7.83
N THR A 260 -26.28 -6.09 6.54
CA THR A 260 -26.91 -5.37 5.44
C THR A 260 -28.15 -6.09 4.92
N SER A 261 -29.22 -5.35 4.62
CA SER A 261 -30.40 -5.92 3.95
C SER A 261 -30.10 -6.35 2.51
N GLY A 262 -30.79 -7.39 2.02
CA GLY A 262 -30.58 -7.86 0.64
C GLY A 262 -30.86 -6.78 -0.42
N LYS A 263 -31.77 -5.85 -0.15
CA LYS A 263 -32.07 -4.73 -1.06
C LYS A 263 -30.91 -3.73 -1.14
N ASP A 264 -30.36 -3.35 0.00
CA ASP A 264 -29.25 -2.40 0.07
C ASP A 264 -27.98 -3.00 -0.53
N TRP A 265 -27.76 -4.30 -0.30
CA TRP A 265 -26.67 -5.05 -0.92
C TRP A 265 -26.71 -5.00 -2.45
N GLN A 266 -27.89 -5.27 -3.03
CA GLN A 266 -28.07 -5.20 -4.49
C GLN A 266 -27.88 -3.78 -5.02
N ALA A 267 -28.32 -2.76 -4.29
CA ALA A 267 -28.11 -1.37 -4.65
C ALA A 267 -26.61 -1.00 -4.67
N MET A 268 -25.86 -1.42 -3.64
CA MET A 268 -24.42 -1.20 -3.54
C MET A 268 -23.62 -1.88 -4.66
N MET A 269 -23.98 -3.13 -4.97
CA MET A 269 -23.34 -3.87 -6.05
C MET A 269 -23.65 -3.25 -7.42
N THR A 270 -24.90 -2.85 -7.64
CA THR A 270 -25.31 -2.16 -8.87
C THR A 270 -24.56 -0.85 -9.04
N ARG A 271 -24.37 -0.05 -7.98
CA ARG A 271 -23.59 1.18 -8.01
C ARG A 271 -22.13 0.92 -8.39
N ALA A 272 -21.50 -0.09 -7.79
CA ALA A 272 -20.12 -0.47 -8.12
C ALA A 272 -19.97 -0.87 -9.59
N VAL A 273 -20.92 -1.63 -10.13
CA VAL A 273 -20.93 -2.04 -11.54
C VAL A 273 -21.21 -0.86 -12.48
N GLN A 274 -22.10 0.06 -12.11
CA GLN A 274 -22.35 1.27 -12.91
C GLN A 274 -21.13 2.17 -12.98
N ARG A 275 -20.43 2.35 -11.84
CA ARG A 275 -19.19 3.12 -11.76
C ARG A 275 -18.07 2.53 -12.62
N SER A 276 -17.98 1.20 -12.69
CA SER A 276 -16.94 0.52 -13.45
C SER A 276 -17.12 0.59 -14.97
N LYS A 277 -18.34 0.91 -15.43
CA LYS A 277 -18.63 1.15 -16.86
C LYS A 277 -17.93 2.44 -17.30
N GLY A 278 -16.81 2.29 -17.98
CA GLY A 278 -15.99 3.39 -18.52
C GLY A 278 -14.50 3.08 -18.46
N PHE A 279 -14.03 2.54 -17.34
CA PHE A 279 -12.59 2.31 -17.10
C PHE A 279 -12.18 0.82 -16.96
N ASP A 280 -13.12 -0.10 -16.73
CA ASP A 280 -12.90 -1.56 -16.58
C ASP A 280 -11.68 -1.93 -15.68
N HIS A 281 -11.58 -1.29 -14.51
CA HIS A 281 -10.45 -1.46 -13.60
C HIS A 281 -10.59 -2.69 -12.69
N ALA A 282 -9.45 -3.33 -12.34
CA ALA A 282 -9.43 -4.52 -11.49
C ALA A 282 -10.03 -4.30 -10.09
N LEU A 283 -10.04 -3.05 -9.59
CA LEU A 283 -10.66 -2.66 -8.31
C LEU A 283 -12.16 -2.97 -8.24
N PHE A 284 -12.87 -2.86 -9.36
CA PHE A 284 -14.30 -3.12 -9.46
C PHE A 284 -14.60 -4.57 -9.94
N LYS A 285 -13.57 -5.41 -10.06
CA LYS A 285 -13.70 -6.83 -10.44
C LYS A 285 -13.64 -7.72 -9.20
N GLY A 286 -14.58 -8.66 -9.11
CA GLY A 286 -14.73 -9.60 -8.00
C GLY A 286 -15.77 -9.16 -6.98
N GLU A 287 -15.66 -9.66 -5.74
CA GLU A 287 -16.53 -9.27 -4.63
C GLU A 287 -16.19 -7.84 -4.17
N CYS A 288 -17.00 -6.87 -4.61
CA CYS A 288 -16.91 -5.47 -4.20
C CYS A 288 -18.31 -4.85 -4.16
N ALA A 289 -18.48 -3.85 -3.30
CA ALA A 289 -19.73 -3.14 -3.13
C ALA A 289 -19.44 -1.67 -2.83
N MET A 290 -20.24 -0.76 -3.40
CA MET A 290 -20.01 0.68 -3.29
C MET A 290 -21.17 1.37 -2.57
N TRP A 291 -20.86 2.11 -1.51
CA TRP A 291 -21.83 2.83 -0.70
C TRP A 291 -21.32 4.24 -0.39
N ARG A 292 -22.13 5.28 -0.65
CA ARG A 292 -21.77 6.69 -0.43
C ARG A 292 -20.33 7.03 -0.82
N ASN A 293 -19.95 6.70 -2.06
CA ASN A 293 -18.62 6.96 -2.62
C ASN A 293 -17.45 6.18 -1.99
N VAL A 294 -17.72 5.25 -1.09
CA VAL A 294 -16.75 4.30 -0.56
C VAL A 294 -16.92 2.95 -1.26
N LEU A 295 -15.90 2.53 -2.02
CA LEU A 295 -15.83 1.20 -2.61
C LEU A 295 -15.21 0.25 -1.57
N VAL A 296 -16.04 -0.61 -0.99
CA VAL A 296 -15.59 -1.64 -0.04
C VAL A 296 -15.15 -2.88 -0.80
N ARG A 297 -13.97 -3.37 -0.46
CA ARG A 297 -13.37 -4.58 -1.05
C ARG A 297 -12.76 -5.43 0.05
N LYS A 298 -12.92 -6.74 -0.09
CA LYS A 298 -12.22 -7.71 0.74
C LYS A 298 -10.72 -7.69 0.41
N TYR A 299 -9.90 -7.47 1.43
CA TYR A 299 -8.46 -7.61 1.34
C TYR A 299 -8.10 -9.10 1.23
N GLY A 300 -7.24 -9.43 0.25
CA GLY A 300 -6.64 -10.74 0.12
C GLY A 300 -5.22 -10.70 0.67
N GLY A 301 -4.90 -11.58 1.62
CA GLY A 301 -3.59 -11.64 2.27
C GLY A 301 -3.69 -11.69 3.79
N THR A 302 -2.63 -11.22 4.44
CA THR A 302 -2.42 -11.26 5.90
C THR A 302 -3.26 -10.17 6.62
N PRO A 303 -4.34 -10.52 7.32
CA PRO A 303 -5.14 -9.51 8.04
C PRO A 303 -4.33 -8.88 9.16
N ILE A 304 -4.50 -7.57 9.36
CA ILE A 304 -3.95 -6.87 10.52
C ILE A 304 -4.91 -7.08 11.68
N ARG A 305 -4.67 -8.15 12.44
CA ARG A 305 -5.43 -8.52 13.63
C ARG A 305 -4.64 -8.21 14.89
N PHE A 306 -5.33 -7.71 15.90
CA PHE A 306 -4.87 -7.61 17.27
C PHE A 306 -5.68 -8.58 18.12
N ASN A 307 -5.01 -9.57 18.71
CA ASN A 307 -5.68 -10.48 19.63
C ASN A 307 -5.97 -9.78 20.97
N THR A 308 -6.77 -10.39 21.84
CA THR A 308 -6.98 -9.86 23.20
C THR A 308 -5.65 -9.81 23.96
N GLY A 309 -5.36 -8.67 24.60
CA GLY A 309 -4.13 -8.45 25.38
C GLY A 309 -2.95 -7.89 24.56
N SER A 310 -3.14 -7.65 23.27
CA SER A 310 -2.10 -7.14 22.39
C SER A 310 -1.84 -5.66 22.59
N LYS A 311 -0.57 -5.26 22.43
CA LYS A 311 -0.12 -3.87 22.59
C LYS A 311 -0.14 -3.16 21.25
N VAL A 312 -0.98 -2.14 21.13
CA VAL A 312 -1.16 -1.35 19.90
C VAL A 312 -0.73 0.08 20.14
N LEU A 313 0.10 0.62 19.24
CA LEU A 313 0.44 2.04 19.21
C LEU A 313 -0.72 2.82 18.59
N VAL A 314 -1.19 3.85 19.30
CA VAL A 314 -2.26 4.76 18.86
C VAL A 314 -1.78 6.20 19.01
N SER A 315 -2.15 7.06 18.07
CA SER A 315 -1.77 8.47 18.10
C SER A 315 -2.64 9.27 19.07
N ASN A 316 -2.01 10.14 19.87
CA ASN A 316 -2.68 11.12 20.71
C ASN A 316 -3.23 12.27 19.87
N ASN A 317 -4.24 12.96 20.41
CA ASN A 317 -4.76 14.19 19.80
C ASN A 317 -3.85 15.39 20.10
N ASP A 318 -2.66 15.42 19.54
CA ASP A 318 -1.73 16.54 19.61
C ASP A 318 -1.18 16.91 18.22
N LEU A 319 -0.46 18.04 18.13
CA LEU A 319 0.09 18.52 16.86
C LEU A 319 1.17 17.58 16.30
N ALA A 320 1.99 17.00 17.17
CA ALA A 320 3.10 16.14 16.77
C ALA A 320 2.70 14.71 16.42
N ALA A 321 1.42 14.35 16.61
CA ALA A 321 0.90 12.99 16.54
C ALA A 321 1.70 12.01 17.42
N SER A 322 2.00 12.39 18.68
CA SER A 322 2.70 11.52 19.63
C SER A 322 1.94 10.20 19.85
N THR A 323 2.64 9.16 20.27
CA THR A 323 2.06 7.80 20.35
C THR A 323 1.90 7.34 21.80
N LYS A 324 0.82 6.61 22.06
CA LYS A 324 0.60 5.87 23.30
C LYS A 324 0.39 4.39 23.00
N ILE A 325 0.76 3.53 23.94
CA ILE A 325 0.50 2.09 23.86
C ILE A 325 -0.83 1.81 24.57
N ILE A 326 -1.72 1.10 23.87
CA ILE A 326 -2.99 0.62 24.38
C ILE A 326 -2.99 -0.90 24.34
N THR A 327 -3.52 -1.53 25.38
CA THR A 327 -3.77 -2.97 25.40
C THR A 327 -5.20 -3.25 24.94
N THR A 328 -5.38 -4.15 24.00
CA THR A 328 -6.70 -4.53 23.48
C THR A 328 -7.48 -5.39 24.46
N SER A 329 -8.77 -5.08 24.63
CA SER A 329 -9.75 -5.82 25.45
C SER A 329 -10.38 -6.99 24.68
N THR A 330 -10.53 -6.84 23.36
CA THR A 330 -11.18 -7.81 22.47
C THR A 330 -10.29 -8.08 21.25
N THR A 331 -10.67 -9.08 20.45
CA THR A 331 -10.00 -9.35 19.17
C THR A 331 -10.48 -8.34 18.14
N ILE A 332 -9.55 -7.60 17.53
CA ILE A 332 -9.83 -6.47 16.65
C ILE A 332 -9.15 -6.70 15.30
N ASP A 333 -9.88 -6.50 14.22
CA ASP A 333 -9.30 -6.41 12.88
C ASP A 333 -9.30 -4.96 12.41
N ARG A 334 -8.24 -4.57 11.68
CA ARG A 334 -8.08 -3.24 11.11
C ARG A 334 -8.38 -3.22 9.62
N ALA A 335 -9.37 -2.42 9.22
CA ALA A 335 -9.61 -2.06 7.83
C ALA A 335 -8.84 -0.79 7.45
N MET A 336 -8.54 -0.62 6.16
CA MET A 336 -7.79 0.53 5.65
C MET A 336 -8.59 1.22 4.55
N LEU A 337 -8.97 2.48 4.77
CA LEU A 337 -9.54 3.33 3.75
C LEU A 337 -8.41 4.06 3.02
N LEU A 338 -8.38 3.93 1.71
CA LEU A 338 -7.39 4.55 0.84
C LEU A 338 -8.05 5.65 -0.01
N GLY A 339 -7.42 6.81 0.01
CA GLY A 339 -7.56 7.87 -0.97
C GLY A 339 -6.34 7.92 -1.90
N GLY A 340 -6.19 9.02 -2.64
CA GLY A 340 -4.99 9.32 -3.42
C GLY A 340 -3.77 9.54 -2.53
N GLN A 341 -2.59 9.11 -2.98
CA GLN A 341 -1.31 9.26 -2.30
C GLN A 341 -1.31 8.76 -0.85
N ALA A 342 -1.79 7.54 -0.64
CA ALA A 342 -1.73 6.85 0.64
C ALA A 342 -0.32 6.34 0.97
N LEU A 343 0.36 5.75 -0.03
CA LEU A 343 1.65 5.08 0.14
C LEU A 343 2.64 5.52 -0.93
N ALA A 344 3.88 5.78 -0.50
CA ALA A 344 5.01 5.96 -1.40
C ALA A 344 5.75 4.62 -1.57
N ASN A 345 6.05 4.28 -2.82
CA ASN A 345 6.80 3.09 -3.19
C ASN A 345 7.98 3.48 -4.10
N ALA A 346 9.18 3.57 -3.55
CA ALA A 346 10.37 3.90 -4.30
C ALA A 346 11.10 2.64 -4.77
N TYR A 347 11.58 2.69 -6.02
CA TYR A 347 12.48 1.67 -6.55
C TYR A 347 13.83 2.28 -6.89
N GLY A 348 14.90 1.67 -6.39
CA GLY A 348 16.27 2.00 -6.76
C GLY A 348 16.76 1.21 -7.97
N THR A 349 17.79 1.70 -8.63
CA THR A 349 18.44 0.98 -9.75
C THR A 349 19.51 0.03 -9.26
N GLY A 350 19.44 -1.23 -9.71
CA GLY A 350 20.54 -2.19 -9.57
C GLY A 350 21.51 -2.18 -10.76
N ASP A 351 22.54 -3.02 -10.69
CA ASP A 351 23.53 -3.16 -11.76
C ASP A 351 22.86 -3.56 -13.09
N GLY A 352 23.09 -2.77 -14.15
CA GLY A 352 22.50 -2.97 -15.47
C GLY A 352 21.27 -2.12 -15.79
N GLY A 353 20.86 -1.24 -14.87
CA GLY A 353 19.77 -0.27 -15.06
C GLY A 353 18.36 -0.84 -14.82
N GLY A 354 18.27 -2.10 -14.39
CA GLY A 354 17.01 -2.74 -13.97
C GLY A 354 16.75 -2.58 -12.47
N PHE A 355 15.48 -2.64 -12.07
CA PHE A 355 15.06 -2.60 -10.65
C PHE A 355 15.27 -3.95 -9.94
N PHE A 356 15.39 -5.03 -10.71
CA PHE A 356 15.74 -6.37 -10.23
C PHE A 356 17.07 -6.80 -10.82
N GLY A 357 17.92 -7.38 -9.97
CA GLY A 357 19.07 -8.16 -10.40
C GLY A 357 18.77 -9.64 -10.28
N TYR A 358 19.21 -10.40 -11.27
CA TYR A 358 19.15 -11.87 -11.30
C TYR A 358 20.58 -12.40 -11.33
N ASN A 359 20.87 -13.40 -10.50
CA ASN A 359 22.14 -14.13 -10.55
C ASN A 359 21.87 -15.64 -10.43
N GLU A 360 22.52 -16.40 -11.30
CA GLU A 360 22.45 -17.86 -11.33
C GLU A 360 23.88 -18.37 -11.27
N GLU A 361 24.19 -19.14 -10.23
CA GLU A 361 25.53 -19.64 -9.95
C GLU A 361 25.52 -21.15 -9.80
N LYS A 362 26.55 -21.79 -10.37
CA LYS A 362 26.76 -23.23 -10.22
C LYS A 362 27.58 -23.47 -8.98
N VAL A 363 26.98 -24.10 -7.99
CA VAL A 363 27.62 -24.47 -6.72
C VAL A 363 28.03 -25.94 -6.71
N ASP A 364 28.85 -26.32 -5.73
CA ASP A 364 29.33 -27.69 -5.53
C ASP A 364 29.98 -28.29 -6.79
N HIS A 365 31.01 -27.62 -7.33
CA HIS A 365 31.73 -28.05 -8.54
C HIS A 365 30.81 -28.29 -9.77
N GLY A 366 29.69 -27.58 -9.85
CA GLY A 366 28.71 -27.71 -10.92
C GLY A 366 27.75 -28.89 -10.75
N ASN A 367 27.57 -29.35 -9.51
CA ASN A 367 26.57 -30.34 -9.14
C ASN A 367 25.21 -29.71 -8.85
N GLY A 368 25.18 -28.49 -8.31
CA GLY A 368 23.95 -27.74 -7.99
C GLY A 368 23.88 -26.39 -8.72
N THR A 369 22.66 -25.84 -8.81
CA THR A 369 22.42 -24.50 -9.34
C THR A 369 21.66 -23.68 -8.30
N GLU A 370 22.26 -22.59 -7.84
CA GLU A 370 21.60 -21.61 -6.97
C GLU A 370 21.11 -20.43 -7.80
N VAL A 371 19.86 -20.04 -7.57
CA VAL A 371 19.22 -18.91 -8.23
C VAL A 371 18.90 -17.86 -7.18
N SER A 372 19.36 -16.63 -7.40
CA SER A 372 19.08 -15.50 -6.51
C SER A 372 18.47 -14.33 -7.25
N ILE A 373 17.57 -13.64 -6.54
CA ILE A 373 17.03 -12.34 -6.94
C ILE A 373 17.47 -11.29 -5.94
N ARG A 374 17.76 -10.10 -6.46
CA ARG A 374 18.05 -8.90 -5.68
C ARG A 374 17.16 -7.76 -6.17
N TRP A 375 16.68 -6.93 -5.27
CA TRP A 375 15.88 -5.74 -5.60
C TRP A 375 16.25 -4.60 -4.66
N ILE A 376 15.95 -3.37 -5.08
CA ILE A 376 16.11 -2.18 -4.25
C ILE A 376 14.75 -1.50 -4.17
N ASN A 377 14.17 -1.47 -2.98
CA ASN A 377 12.83 -0.94 -2.76
C ASN A 377 12.73 -0.23 -1.40
N GLY A 378 11.77 0.68 -1.28
CA GLY A 378 11.37 1.28 0.00
C GLY A 378 9.89 1.64 -0.04
N LEU A 379 9.17 1.31 1.02
CA LEU A 379 7.77 1.66 1.22
C LEU A 379 7.63 2.53 2.47
N LYS A 380 6.79 3.55 2.41
CA LYS A 380 6.44 4.38 3.57
C LYS A 380 5.09 5.06 3.33
N LYS A 381 4.26 5.07 4.37
CA LYS A 381 2.99 5.82 4.38
C LYS A 381 3.26 7.33 4.27
N ILE A 382 2.48 8.03 3.44
CA ILE A 382 2.66 9.47 3.21
C ILE A 382 1.98 10.26 4.31
N ARG A 383 2.77 11.11 4.96
CA ARG A 383 2.36 11.97 6.08
C ARG A 383 3.03 13.32 5.92
N PHE A 384 2.25 14.38 6.09
CA PHE A 384 2.76 15.75 6.00
C PHE A 384 2.41 16.52 7.27
N GLN A 385 3.35 17.37 7.67
CA GLN A 385 3.06 18.41 8.64
C GLN A 385 2.30 19.53 7.96
N GLN A 386 1.20 19.98 8.55
CA GLN A 386 0.42 21.11 8.08
C GLN A 386 1.04 22.42 8.58
N LYS A 387 0.58 23.55 8.02
CA LYS A 387 1.06 24.89 8.36
C LYS A 387 0.85 25.27 9.84
N ASP A 388 -0.14 24.69 10.49
CA ASP A 388 -0.42 24.83 11.93
C ASP A 388 0.47 23.95 12.81
N GLY A 389 1.34 23.13 12.20
CA GLY A 389 2.21 22.18 12.87
C GLY A 389 1.59 20.80 13.07
N ARG A 390 0.31 20.60 12.72
CA ARG A 390 -0.39 19.31 12.91
C ARG A 390 0.05 18.31 11.85
N VAL A 391 0.47 17.14 12.30
CA VAL A 391 0.90 16.06 11.43
C VAL A 391 -0.29 15.17 11.08
N ASN A 392 -0.57 14.99 9.78
CA ASN A 392 -1.72 14.23 9.31
C ASN A 392 -1.32 13.21 8.23
N ASP A 393 -1.92 12.01 8.28
CA ASP A 393 -1.82 11.05 7.18
C ASP A 393 -2.59 11.58 5.95
N HIS A 394 -1.93 11.58 4.79
CA HIS A 394 -2.40 12.30 3.61
C HIS A 394 -3.51 11.56 2.85
N GLY A 395 -3.35 10.25 2.67
CA GLY A 395 -4.19 9.43 1.78
C GLY A 395 -4.77 8.19 2.44
N VAL A 396 -4.66 8.02 3.75
CA VAL A 396 -5.13 6.80 4.44
C VAL A 396 -5.83 7.10 5.75
N MET A 397 -6.87 6.32 6.02
CA MET A 397 -7.51 6.18 7.33
C MET A 397 -7.61 4.70 7.67
N VAL A 398 -7.75 4.41 8.95
CA VAL A 398 -7.99 3.05 9.41
C VAL A 398 -9.27 2.97 10.22
N VAL A 399 -9.91 1.81 10.18
CA VAL A 399 -11.13 1.52 10.94
C VAL A 399 -10.87 0.25 11.73
N ASP A 400 -10.88 0.35 13.05
CA ASP A 400 -10.76 -0.79 13.94
C ASP A 400 -12.15 -1.26 14.38
N SER A 401 -12.41 -2.56 14.25
CA SER A 401 -13.65 -3.18 14.69
C SER A 401 -13.38 -4.50 15.39
N ALA A 402 -14.23 -4.86 16.35
CA ALA A 402 -14.19 -6.18 16.92
C ALA A 402 -14.56 -7.24 15.89
N VAL A 403 -13.98 -8.42 16.02
CA VAL A 403 -14.26 -9.56 15.15
C VAL A 403 -14.45 -10.84 15.94
N THR A 404 -15.38 -11.67 15.48
CA THR A 404 -15.58 -13.00 16.04
C THR A 404 -14.68 -14.02 15.34
N LEU A 405 -13.82 -14.68 16.11
CA LEU A 405 -13.04 -15.81 15.62
C LEU A 405 -13.94 -17.06 15.53
N GLY A 406 -14.14 -17.57 14.32
CA GLY A 406 -14.69 -18.91 14.14
C GLY A 406 -13.69 -19.96 14.65
N LYS A 407 -14.20 -21.04 15.24
CA LYS A 407 -13.39 -22.17 15.71
C LYS A 407 -12.58 -22.82 14.60
#